data_AF-A5FTG5-F1
#
_entry.id   AF-A5FTG5-F1
#
_cell.length_a   1.000
_cell.length_b   1.000
_cell.length_c   1.000
_cell.angle_alpha   90.00
_cell.angle_beta   90.00
_cell.angle_gamma   90.00
#
_symmetry.space_group_name_H-M   'P 1'
#
loop_
_entity.id
_entity.type
_entity.pdbx_description
1 polymer ?
#
loop_
_entity_poly.entity_id
_entity_poly.type
_entity_poly.pdbx_seq_one_letter_code
_entity_poly.pdbx_strand_id
1 'polypeptide(L)'
;MDKGSGGSVGMSAGRLERIGAAMQGYVDRGIYAGINTVVARRGVVVQQGQYGFRDKEAGLPMAADTIFRLYSMTKPVVCTALMTLVEEGRLRLFDPVARYVPALAGLTVLRPDGSRTAPARPVMVRDLMTHTSGLSYHFLEETPVGPMYADSIVRLTW
;
A
#
# COMPACT_ATOMS: atom_id res chain seq x y z
N MET A 1 -17.43 11.91 -9.24
CA MET A 1 -16.68 13.18 -9.18
C MET A 1 -16.91 13.91 -10.48
N ASP A 2 -17.11 15.21 -10.41
CA ASP A 2 -17.39 16.01 -11.60
C ASP A 2 -16.10 16.26 -12.37
N LYS A 3 -16.17 16.41 -13.69
CA LYS A 3 -15.02 16.83 -14.50
C LYS A 3 -15.00 18.34 -14.60
N GLY A 4 -13.82 18.95 -14.57
CA GLY A 4 -13.68 20.40 -14.68
C GLY A 4 -12.26 20.84 -15.00
N SER A 5 -12.05 22.16 -15.05
CA SER A 5 -10.74 22.74 -15.35
C SER A 5 -9.90 22.92 -14.07
N GLY A 6 -8.58 22.95 -14.22
CA GLY A 6 -7.70 23.28 -13.10
C GLY A 6 -8.05 24.63 -12.44
N GLY A 7 -8.41 25.62 -13.27
CA GLY A 7 -8.74 26.97 -12.80
C GLY A 7 -9.91 27.02 -11.82
N SER A 8 -10.97 26.22 -12.04
CA SER A 8 -12.15 26.20 -11.16
C SER A 8 -11.84 25.71 -9.75
N VAL A 9 -10.75 24.96 -9.58
CA VAL A 9 -10.28 24.45 -8.29
C VAL A 9 -8.92 25.02 -7.93
N GLY A 10 -8.53 26.19 -8.44
CA GLY A 10 -7.30 26.89 -8.04
C GLY A 10 -6.01 26.14 -8.36
N MET A 11 -5.97 25.43 -9.48
CA MET A 11 -4.79 24.77 -10.03
C MET A 11 -4.43 25.36 -11.39
N SER A 12 -3.13 25.43 -11.71
CA SER A 12 -2.67 25.96 -12.99
C SER A 12 -2.91 24.95 -14.12
N ALA A 13 -3.70 25.34 -15.12
CA ALA A 13 -3.96 24.52 -16.31
C ALA A 13 -2.67 24.15 -17.05
N GLY A 14 -1.81 25.13 -17.34
CA GLY A 14 -0.53 24.88 -18.01
C GLY A 14 0.44 24.00 -17.20
N ARG A 15 0.29 23.87 -15.87
CA ARG A 15 1.05 22.87 -15.09
C ARG A 15 0.44 21.48 -15.19
N LEU A 16 -0.88 21.37 -15.23
CA LEU A 16 -1.60 20.10 -15.37
C LEU A 16 -1.34 19.46 -16.74
N GLU A 17 -1.24 20.25 -17.80
CA GLU A 17 -0.92 19.78 -19.16
C GLU A 17 0.43 19.06 -19.22
N ARG A 18 1.42 19.49 -18.41
CA ARG A 18 2.74 18.86 -18.38
C ARG A 18 2.73 17.42 -17.86
N ILE A 19 1.70 17.03 -17.11
CA ILE A 19 1.58 15.66 -16.59
C ILE A 19 1.51 14.67 -17.76
N GLY A 20 0.69 14.96 -18.78
CA GLY A 20 0.52 14.04 -19.89
C GLY A 20 1.79 13.85 -20.72
N ALA A 21 2.45 14.95 -21.06
CA ALA A 21 3.74 14.88 -21.77
C ALA A 21 4.80 14.10 -20.96
N ALA A 22 4.86 14.30 -19.63
CA ALA A 22 5.80 13.57 -18.78
C ALA A 22 5.48 12.06 -18.71
N MET A 23 4.20 11.70 -18.54
CA MET A 23 3.78 10.29 -18.48
C MET A 23 4.01 9.56 -19.80
N GLN A 24 3.64 10.18 -20.92
CA GLN A 24 3.93 9.66 -22.25
C GLN A 24 5.45 9.48 -22.45
N GLY A 25 6.25 10.47 -22.02
CA GLY A 25 7.70 10.36 -22.09
C GLY A 25 8.29 9.18 -21.28
N TYR A 26 7.69 8.78 -20.15
CA TYR A 26 8.11 7.57 -19.44
C TYR A 26 7.79 6.28 -20.21
N VAL A 27 6.65 6.25 -20.90
CA VAL A 27 6.25 5.12 -21.76
C VAL A 27 7.17 5.03 -22.98
N ASP A 28 7.43 6.15 -23.65
CA ASP A 28 8.27 6.21 -24.85
C ASP A 28 9.71 5.75 -24.57
N ARG A 29 10.24 6.05 -23.38
CA ARG A 29 11.55 5.57 -22.91
C ARG A 29 11.55 4.13 -22.42
N GLY A 30 10.41 3.45 -22.41
CA GLY A 30 10.29 2.06 -21.96
C GLY A 30 10.43 1.86 -20.44
N ILE A 31 10.29 2.93 -19.64
CA ILE A 31 10.39 2.84 -18.18
C ILE A 31 9.14 2.16 -17.59
N TYR A 32 7.97 2.45 -18.17
CA TYR A 32 6.71 1.79 -17.81
C TYR A 32 6.00 1.31 -19.08
N ALA A 33 5.33 0.15 -19.01
CA ALA A 33 4.53 -0.35 -20.13
C ALA A 33 3.29 0.51 -20.39
N GLY A 34 2.67 1.01 -19.32
CA GLY A 34 1.55 1.93 -19.38
C GLY A 34 1.27 2.58 -18.04
N ILE A 35 0.54 3.69 -18.07
CA ILE A 35 0.28 4.55 -16.91
C ILE A 35 -1.16 5.05 -16.97
N ASN A 36 -1.84 5.02 -15.82
CA ASN A 36 -3.08 5.76 -15.60
C ASN A 36 -2.85 6.87 -14.58
N THR A 37 -3.36 8.07 -14.87
CA THR A 37 -3.29 9.23 -13.98
C THR A 37 -4.68 9.81 -13.74
N VAL A 38 -4.91 10.25 -12.50
CA VAL A 38 -6.07 11.05 -12.10
C VAL A 38 -5.58 12.09 -11.09
N VAL A 39 -5.90 13.35 -11.35
CA VAL A 39 -5.73 14.45 -10.40
C VAL A 39 -7.10 15.02 -10.10
N ALA A 40 -7.49 14.97 -8.83
CA ALA A 40 -8.74 15.53 -8.35
C ALA A 40 -8.49 16.50 -7.20
N ARG A 41 -9.24 17.61 -7.17
CA ARG A 41 -9.21 18.60 -6.08
C ARG A 41 -10.61 19.15 -5.88
N ARG A 42 -11.03 19.32 -4.62
CA ARG A 42 -12.37 19.85 -4.26
C ARG A 42 -13.52 19.14 -4.97
N GLY A 43 -13.45 17.80 -5.07
CA GLY A 43 -14.49 16.98 -5.71
C GLY A 43 -14.48 16.96 -7.25
N VAL A 44 -13.57 17.71 -7.88
CA VAL A 44 -13.47 17.83 -9.34
C VAL A 44 -12.21 17.12 -9.86
N VAL A 45 -12.37 16.25 -10.85
CA VAL A 45 -11.28 15.70 -11.64
C VAL A 45 -10.83 16.74 -12.66
N VAL A 46 -9.58 17.18 -12.55
CA VAL A 46 -9.01 18.26 -13.37
C VAL A 46 -7.95 17.82 -14.34
N GLN A 47 -7.44 16.60 -14.17
CA GLN A 47 -6.60 15.93 -15.15
C GLN A 47 -6.82 14.42 -15.01
N GLN A 48 -6.94 13.74 -16.14
CA GLN A 48 -6.99 12.29 -16.23
C GLN A 48 -6.35 11.89 -17.55
N GLY A 49 -5.60 10.79 -17.57
CA GLY A 49 -4.99 10.30 -18.80
C GLY A 49 -4.55 8.85 -18.70
N GLN A 50 -4.56 8.20 -19.86
CA GLN A 50 -4.12 6.83 -20.12
C GLN A 50 -2.95 6.89 -21.09
N TYR A 51 -1.84 6.20 -20.79
CA TYR A 51 -0.65 6.21 -21.62
C TYR A 51 -0.14 4.77 -21.79
N GLY A 52 0.34 4.43 -22.98
CA GLY A 52 0.91 3.11 -23.27
C GLY A 52 -0.11 1.97 -23.24
N PHE A 53 0.31 0.83 -22.69
CA PHE A 53 -0.39 -0.45 -22.79
C PHE A 53 -0.71 -1.01 -21.41
N ARG A 54 -1.89 -1.61 -21.24
CA ARG A 54 -2.19 -2.48 -20.09
C ARG A 54 -1.61 -3.88 -20.27
N ASP A 55 -1.41 -4.28 -21.53
CA ASP A 55 -0.72 -5.50 -21.93
C ASP A 55 0.06 -5.20 -23.22
N LYS A 56 1.39 -5.17 -23.13
CA LYS A 56 2.26 -4.82 -24.26
C LYS A 56 2.39 -5.99 -25.25
N GLU A 57 2.34 -7.23 -24.77
CA GLU A 57 2.50 -8.43 -25.61
C GLU A 57 1.25 -8.68 -26.43
N ALA A 58 0.08 -8.51 -25.82
CA ALA A 58 -1.21 -8.59 -26.51
C ALA A 58 -1.59 -7.30 -27.26
N GLY A 59 -0.75 -6.25 -27.19
CA GLY A 59 -1.00 -4.96 -27.86
C GLY A 59 -2.23 -4.21 -27.33
N LEU A 60 -2.64 -4.46 -26.08
CA LEU A 60 -3.84 -3.86 -25.50
C LEU A 60 -3.52 -2.47 -24.92
N PRO A 61 -4.14 -1.39 -25.44
CA PRO A 61 -3.89 -0.04 -24.94
C PRO A 61 -4.37 0.12 -23.50
N MET A 62 -3.74 1.06 -22.79
CA MET A 62 -4.17 1.41 -21.45
C MET A 62 -5.60 1.97 -21.46
N ALA A 63 -6.48 1.40 -20.64
CA ALA A 63 -7.86 1.85 -20.47
C ALA A 63 -8.06 2.52 -19.10
N ALA A 64 -9.03 3.42 -19.00
CA ALA A 64 -9.32 4.14 -17.75
C ALA A 64 -9.76 3.22 -16.60
N ASP A 65 -10.35 2.08 -16.93
CA ASP A 65 -10.89 1.05 -16.03
C ASP A 65 -9.97 -0.20 -15.92
N THR A 66 -8.72 -0.10 -16.40
CA THR A 66 -7.73 -1.18 -16.23
C THR A 66 -7.62 -1.58 -14.76
N ILE A 67 -7.72 -2.88 -14.51
CA ILE A 67 -7.53 -3.46 -13.18
C ILE A 67 -6.03 -3.59 -12.90
N PHE A 68 -5.58 -3.02 -11.79
CA PHE A 68 -4.19 -3.11 -11.32
C PHE A 68 -4.09 -3.96 -10.07
N ARG A 69 -2.96 -4.66 -9.91
CA ARG A 69 -2.58 -5.26 -8.65
C ARG A 69 -2.07 -4.18 -7.70
N LEU A 70 -2.84 -3.89 -6.64
CA LEU A 70 -2.57 -2.76 -5.73
C LEU A 70 -1.41 -2.98 -4.75
N TYR A 71 -1.03 -4.24 -4.49
CA TYR A 71 0.00 -4.59 -3.50
C TYR A 71 -0.22 -3.83 -2.17
N SER A 72 0.79 -3.09 -1.70
CA SER A 72 0.70 -2.34 -0.43
C SER A 72 -0.35 -1.24 -0.42
N MET A 73 -0.85 -0.78 -1.57
CA MET A 73 -1.98 0.18 -1.61
C MET A 73 -3.29 -0.41 -1.09
N THR A 74 -3.35 -1.72 -0.81
CA THR A 74 -4.45 -2.35 -0.06
C THR A 74 -4.49 -1.90 1.41
N LYS A 75 -3.37 -1.49 2.01
CA LYS A 75 -3.28 -1.17 3.44
C LYS A 75 -4.24 -0.05 3.88
N PRO A 76 -4.35 1.10 3.19
CA PRO A 76 -5.35 2.11 3.55
C PRO A 76 -6.79 1.59 3.56
N VAL A 77 -7.16 0.69 2.64
CA VAL A 77 -8.51 0.08 2.61
C VAL A 77 -8.75 -0.75 3.87
N VAL A 78 -7.77 -1.58 4.25
CA VAL A 78 -7.83 -2.37 5.49
C VAL A 78 -7.84 -1.48 6.73
N CYS A 79 -7.02 -0.42 6.77
CA CYS A 79 -7.02 0.54 7.87
C CYS A 79 -8.36 1.26 8.02
N THR A 80 -9.01 1.65 6.91
CA THR A 80 -10.36 2.24 6.95
C THR A 80 -11.35 1.26 7.54
N ALA A 81 -11.36 0.00 7.11
CA ALA A 81 -12.24 -1.03 7.67
C ALA A 81 -12.00 -1.24 9.18
N LEU A 82 -10.73 -1.24 9.61
CA LEU A 82 -10.39 -1.31 11.04
C LEU A 82 -10.89 -0.09 11.82
N MET A 83 -10.76 1.11 11.25
CA MET A 83 -11.27 2.33 11.90
C MET A 83 -12.79 2.37 11.99
N THR A 84 -13.52 1.81 11.02
CA THR A 84 -14.97 1.61 11.13
C THR A 84 -15.31 0.75 12.35
N LEU A 85 -14.57 -0.35 12.59
CA LEU A 85 -14.77 -1.17 13.80
C LEU A 85 -14.43 -0.42 15.09
N VAL A 86 -13.49 0.53 15.05
CA VAL A 86 -13.17 1.41 16.19
C VAL A 86 -14.33 2.36 16.48
N GLU A 87 -14.88 3.00 15.44
CA GLU A 87 -16.04 3.89 15.56
C GLU A 87 -17.29 3.15 16.08
N GLU A 88 -17.47 1.89 15.68
CA GLU A 88 -18.53 1.00 16.18
C GLU A 88 -18.26 0.47 17.61
N GLY A 89 -17.11 0.78 18.22
CA GLY A 89 -16.73 0.30 19.55
C GLY A 89 -16.38 -1.19 19.63
N ARG A 90 -16.20 -1.86 18.48
CA ARG A 90 -15.92 -3.30 18.35
C ARG A 90 -14.44 -3.64 18.34
N LEU A 91 -13.60 -2.63 18.10
CA LEU A 91 -12.14 -2.71 18.14
C LEU A 91 -11.59 -1.53 18.94
N ARG A 92 -10.51 -1.74 19.69
CA ARG A 92 -9.80 -0.66 20.38
C ARG A 92 -8.34 -0.61 19.95
N LEU A 93 -7.88 0.56 19.54
CA LEU A 93 -6.50 0.78 19.07
C LEU A 93 -5.43 0.44 20.12
N PHE A 94 -5.78 0.60 21.40
CA PHE A 94 -4.87 0.44 22.53
C PHE A 94 -4.99 -0.93 23.23
N ASP A 95 -5.84 -1.82 22.72
CA ASP A 95 -5.90 -3.20 23.21
C ASP A 95 -4.71 -4.01 22.65
N PRO A 96 -4.19 -4.99 23.41
CA PRO A 96 -3.25 -5.97 22.87
C PRO A 96 -3.87 -6.72 21.68
N VAL A 97 -3.13 -6.86 20.59
CA VAL A 97 -3.61 -7.55 19.38
C VAL A 97 -3.97 -9.02 19.66
N ALA A 98 -3.29 -9.65 20.62
CA ALA A 98 -3.54 -11.02 21.05
C ALA A 98 -4.98 -11.25 21.56
N ARG A 99 -5.69 -10.19 21.96
CA ARG A 99 -7.12 -10.25 22.29
C ARG A 99 -7.97 -10.68 21.09
N TYR A 100 -7.60 -10.25 19.89
CA TYR A 100 -8.33 -10.48 18.64
C TYR A 100 -7.69 -11.58 17.78
N VAL A 101 -6.37 -11.72 17.88
CA VAL A 101 -5.58 -12.73 17.16
C VAL A 101 -4.72 -13.51 18.16
N PRO A 102 -5.27 -14.55 18.81
CA PRO A 102 -4.56 -15.31 19.85
C PRO A 102 -3.23 -15.91 19.39
N ALA A 103 -3.06 -16.19 18.09
CA ALA A 103 -1.81 -16.67 17.51
C ALA A 103 -0.64 -15.68 17.63
N LEU A 104 -0.93 -14.40 17.91
CA LEU A 104 0.08 -13.37 18.19
C LEU A 104 0.37 -13.22 19.70
N ALA A 105 -0.17 -14.10 20.54
CA ALA A 105 0.25 -14.21 21.93
C ALA A 105 1.65 -14.83 22.02
N GLY A 106 2.44 -14.43 23.03
CA GLY A 106 3.74 -15.04 23.29
C GLY A 106 4.81 -14.77 22.22
N LEU A 107 4.63 -13.74 21.37
CA LEU A 107 5.68 -13.31 20.45
C LEU A 107 6.98 -13.01 21.20
N THR A 108 8.11 -13.36 20.57
CA THR A 108 9.45 -13.05 21.06
C THR A 108 10.16 -12.10 20.09
N VAL A 109 11.05 -11.27 20.61
CA VAL A 109 11.96 -10.43 19.83
C VAL A 109 13.28 -11.17 19.64
N LEU A 110 13.67 -11.37 18.38
CA LEU A 110 14.99 -11.88 18.01
C LEU A 110 16.02 -10.76 18.10
N ARG A 111 17.09 -10.98 18.86
CA ARG A 111 18.21 -10.07 19.01
C ARG A 111 19.31 -10.38 17.98
N PRO A 112 20.22 -9.43 17.70
CA PRO A 112 21.33 -9.66 16.76
C PRO A 112 22.26 -10.82 17.15
N ASP A 113 22.38 -11.13 18.45
CA ASP A 113 23.16 -12.26 18.97
C ASP A 113 22.43 -13.62 18.83
N GLY A 114 21.26 -13.65 18.18
CA GLY A 114 20.43 -14.84 18.00
C GLY A 114 19.55 -15.20 19.20
N SER A 115 19.70 -14.50 20.34
CA SER A 115 18.86 -14.74 21.51
C SER A 115 17.43 -14.26 21.29
N ARG A 116 16.47 -14.90 21.98
CA ARG A 116 15.05 -14.52 21.96
C ARG A 116 14.67 -13.95 23.31
N THR A 117 14.01 -12.79 23.29
CA THR A 117 13.58 -12.08 24.50
C THR A 117 12.09 -11.76 24.42
N ALA A 118 11.43 -11.58 25.57
CA ALA A 118 10.07 -11.05 25.59
C ALA A 118 10.05 -9.61 25.04
N PRO A 119 8.98 -9.19 24.36
CA PRO A 119 8.82 -7.80 23.95
C PRO A 119 8.67 -6.90 25.18
N ALA A 120 9.19 -5.67 25.11
CA ALA A 120 9.14 -4.72 26.23
C ALA A 120 7.70 -4.37 26.68
N ARG A 121 6.74 -4.54 25.78
CA ARG A 121 5.29 -4.45 26.05
C ARG A 121 4.53 -5.31 25.04
N PRO A 122 3.26 -5.67 25.29
CA PRO A 122 2.42 -6.30 24.29
C PRO A 122 2.29 -5.45 23.02
N VAL A 123 2.21 -6.12 21.86
CA VAL A 123 1.85 -5.48 20.58
C VAL A 123 0.39 -5.05 20.64
N MET A 124 0.13 -3.77 20.40
CA MET A 124 -1.20 -3.19 20.35
C MET A 124 -1.73 -3.18 18.92
N VAL A 125 -3.06 -3.10 18.74
CA VAL A 125 -3.69 -2.96 17.41
C VAL A 125 -3.10 -1.78 16.63
N ARG A 126 -2.92 -0.63 17.28
CA ARG A 126 -2.32 0.56 16.65
C ARG A 126 -0.92 0.31 16.07
N ASP A 127 -0.12 -0.55 16.71
CA ASP A 127 1.25 -0.79 16.28
C ASP A 127 1.31 -1.50 14.94
N LEU A 128 0.30 -2.31 14.62
CA LEU A 128 0.16 -2.90 13.29
C LEU A 128 -0.16 -1.84 12.24
N MET A 129 -1.03 -0.88 12.57
CA MET A 129 -1.47 0.18 11.66
C MET A 129 -0.37 1.21 11.39
N THR A 130 0.56 1.40 12.33
CA THR A 130 1.67 2.36 12.23
C THR A 130 3.01 1.72 11.89
N HIS A 131 3.05 0.41 11.63
CA HIS A 131 4.29 -0.33 11.38
C HIS A 131 5.33 -0.23 12.51
N THR A 132 4.87 -0.24 13.77
CA THR A 132 5.71 -0.17 14.98
C THR A 132 5.57 -1.41 15.87
N SER A 133 5.04 -2.51 15.33
CA SER A 133 4.84 -3.77 16.06
C SER A 133 6.11 -4.62 16.20
N GLY A 134 7.15 -4.31 15.43
CA GLY A 134 8.36 -5.11 15.31
C GLY A 134 8.26 -6.28 14.31
N LEU A 135 7.12 -6.43 13.61
CA LEU A 135 7.00 -7.37 12.50
C LEU A 135 7.75 -6.86 11.27
N SER A 136 8.38 -7.79 10.56
CA SER A 136 9.14 -7.52 9.33
C SER A 136 8.54 -8.26 8.13
N TYR A 137 9.24 -8.27 7.01
CA TYR A 137 8.91 -9.06 5.82
C TYR A 137 10.03 -10.04 5.49
N HIS A 138 9.67 -11.14 4.84
CA HIS A 138 10.64 -12.17 4.44
C HIS A 138 11.69 -11.68 3.44
N PHE A 139 11.37 -10.66 2.65
CA PHE A 139 12.27 -10.06 1.66
C PHE A 139 13.11 -8.91 2.22
N LEU A 140 13.03 -8.63 3.52
CA LEU A 140 13.86 -7.61 4.19
C LEU A 140 15.04 -8.30 4.88
N GLU A 141 16.10 -8.51 4.12
CA GLU A 141 17.34 -9.19 4.55
C GLU A 141 18.09 -8.45 5.66
N GLU A 142 17.86 -7.14 5.81
CA GLU A 142 18.45 -6.32 6.87
C GLU A 142 17.96 -6.70 8.29
N THR A 143 16.88 -7.50 8.38
CA THR A 143 16.33 -7.96 9.66
C THR A 143 16.67 -9.43 9.88
N PRO A 144 17.19 -9.83 11.06
CA PRO A 144 17.47 -11.24 11.36
C PRO A 144 16.27 -12.18 11.21
N VAL A 145 15.05 -11.64 11.29
CA VAL A 145 13.80 -12.38 11.12
C VAL A 145 13.37 -12.57 9.67
N GLY A 146 13.89 -11.77 8.72
CA GLY A 146 13.51 -11.82 7.29
C GLY A 146 13.76 -13.20 6.67
N PRO A 147 15.01 -13.71 6.70
CA PRO A 147 15.32 -15.06 6.20
C PRO A 147 14.48 -16.16 6.87
N MET A 148 14.22 -16.05 8.18
CA MET A 148 13.39 -17.02 8.91
C MET A 148 11.94 -17.02 8.43
N TYR A 149 11.39 -15.85 8.08
CA TYR A 149 10.06 -15.78 7.49
C TYR A 149 10.02 -16.44 6.11
N ALA A 150 11.08 -16.31 5.31
CA ALA A 150 11.17 -16.95 4.00
C ALA A 150 11.12 -18.49 4.14
N ASP A 151 11.91 -19.05 5.05
CA ASP A 151 11.94 -20.50 5.33
C ASP A 151 10.58 -21.05 5.79
N SER A 152 9.79 -20.23 6.50
CA SER A 152 8.45 -20.62 6.96
C SER A 152 7.40 -20.60 5.85
N ILE A 153 7.54 -19.71 4.86
CA ILE A 153 6.62 -19.60 3.72
C ILE A 153 6.81 -20.77 2.75
N VAL A 154 8.04 -21.24 2.54
CA VAL A 154 8.34 -22.42 1.70
C VAL A 154 7.72 -23.71 2.25
N ARG A 155 7.42 -23.76 3.56
CA ARG A 155 6.77 -24.92 4.21
C ARG A 155 5.24 -24.91 4.12
N LEU A 156 4.63 -23.87 3.56
CA LEU A 156 3.17 -23.70 3.48
C LEU A 156 2.61 -23.81 2.05
N THR A 157 3.41 -24.23 1.08
CA THR A 157 2.90 -24.64 -0.24
C THR A 157 2.25 -26.03 -0.13
N TRP A 158 0.94 -26.08 -0.38
CA TRP A 158 0.17 -27.31 -0.56
C TRP A 158 0.75 -28.20 -1.66
#